data_AF-A0A0X3PSB6-F1
#
_entry.id   AF-A0A0X3PSB6-F1
#
_cell.length_a   1.000
_cell.length_b   1.000
_cell.length_c   1.000
_cell.angle_alpha   90.00
_cell.angle_beta   90.00
_cell.angle_gamma   90.00
#
_symmetry.space_group_name_H-M   'P 1'
#
loop_
_entity.id
_entity.type
_entity.pdbx_description
1 polymer ?
#
loop_
_entity_poly.entity_id
_entity_poly.type
_entity_poly.pdbx_seq_one_letter_code
_entity_poly.pdbx_strand_id
1 'polypeptide(L)'
;MQHSLPAIVCCLLFDFISNAFEIEPGFPTACGISAFPRTFKYDATRMKVPATPNSWPWHVGLWPQRAGYFPFCGGTLISDSLVVTAAHCVHDAIGCRNTPFEGLIDMTITTDSALYVLVGAHDYTTADLSRQLHRLQFVVIHPNFTEKFEDKGYDIAILKLAHRITPGKLGFL
;
A
#
# COMPACT_ATOMS: atom_id res chain seq x y z
N MET A 1 -17.16 35.40 -9.67
CA MET A 1 -18.08 34.28 -9.93
C MET A 1 -18.10 34.01 -11.42
N GLN A 2 -17.29 33.06 -11.89
CA GLN A 2 -17.43 32.44 -13.20
C GLN A 2 -16.53 31.20 -13.20
N HIS A 3 -17.09 30.08 -12.75
CA HIS A 3 -16.48 28.78 -13.01
C HIS A 3 -16.86 28.42 -14.45
N SER A 4 -15.84 28.15 -15.26
CA SER A 4 -16.00 27.70 -16.62
C SER A 4 -16.75 26.36 -16.62
N LEU A 5 -17.69 26.22 -17.57
CA LEU A 5 -18.49 25.01 -17.79
C LEU A 5 -17.72 23.66 -17.92
N PRO A 6 -16.41 23.56 -18.26
CA PRO A 6 -15.76 22.25 -18.40
C PRO A 6 -15.60 21.50 -17.08
N ALA A 7 -15.56 22.20 -15.94
CA ALA A 7 -15.31 21.57 -14.64
C ALA A 7 -16.53 20.78 -14.11
N ILE A 8 -17.74 21.22 -14.44
CA ILE A 8 -19.00 20.60 -13.98
C ILE A 8 -19.31 19.33 -14.81
N VAL A 9 -18.94 19.34 -16.09
CA VAL A 9 -19.15 18.22 -17.01
C VAL A 9 -18.25 17.02 -16.68
N CYS A 10 -17.06 17.25 -16.13
CA CYS A 10 -16.14 16.19 -15.70
C CYS A 10 -16.68 15.34 -14.54
N CYS A 11 -17.57 15.91 -13.70
CA CYS A 11 -18.16 15.20 -12.57
C CYS A 11 -19.43 14.40 -12.92
N LEU A 12 -20.04 14.62 -14.10
CA LEU A 12 -21.37 14.09 -14.44
C LEU A 12 -21.40 13.16 -15.66
N LEU A 13 -20.27 12.92 -16.34
CA LEU A 13 -20.23 12.10 -17.57
C LEU A 13 -19.38 10.82 -17.47
N PHE A 14 -18.92 10.42 -16.30
CA PHE A 14 -18.20 9.14 -16.13
C PHE A 14 -19.12 8.02 -15.63
N ASP A 15 -20.25 7.79 -16.32
CA ASP A 15 -21.11 6.62 -16.06
C ASP A 15 -20.84 5.41 -16.98
N PHE A 16 -19.88 5.49 -17.91
CA PHE A 16 -19.55 4.34 -18.79
C PHE A 16 -18.07 4.29 -19.17
N ILE A 17 -17.19 4.18 -18.18
CA ILE A 17 -15.99 3.33 -18.33
C ILE A 17 -15.86 2.57 -17.02
N SER A 18 -16.66 1.51 -16.87
CA SER A 18 -16.26 0.38 -16.05
C SER A 18 -14.98 -0.16 -16.67
N ASN A 19 -13.83 0.43 -16.33
CA ASN A 19 -12.56 -0.24 -16.48
C ASN A 19 -12.78 -1.57 -15.77
N ALA A 20 -12.77 -2.66 -16.54
CA ALA A 20 -12.79 -3.99 -15.96
C ALA A 20 -11.67 -3.99 -14.92
N PHE A 21 -12.05 -3.92 -13.65
CA PHE A 21 -11.14 -4.21 -12.55
C PHE A 21 -10.60 -5.57 -12.90
N GLU A 22 -9.33 -5.63 -13.29
CA GLU A 22 -8.68 -6.90 -13.56
C GLU A 22 -8.83 -7.67 -12.25
N ILE A 23 -9.77 -8.62 -12.24
CA ILE A 23 -9.94 -9.53 -11.13
C ILE A 23 -8.58 -10.17 -11.01
N GLU A 24 -7.85 -9.85 -9.94
CA GLU A 24 -6.60 -10.53 -9.64
C GLU A 24 -6.84 -12.02 -9.86
N PRO A 25 -5.93 -12.76 -10.52
CA PRO A 25 -6.15 -14.14 -10.96
C PRO A 25 -6.40 -15.15 -9.83
N GLY A 26 -6.67 -14.66 -8.62
CA GLY A 26 -6.76 -15.35 -7.36
C GLY A 26 -5.65 -14.87 -6.44
N PHE A 27 -5.83 -15.11 -5.14
CA PHE A 27 -4.71 -15.06 -4.21
C PHE A 27 -3.75 -16.21 -4.50
N PRO A 28 -2.43 -16.03 -4.30
CA PRO A 28 -1.45 -17.09 -4.50
C PRO A 28 -1.76 -18.28 -3.59
N THR A 29 -1.72 -19.49 -4.15
CA THR A 29 -1.95 -20.74 -3.40
C THR A 29 -0.76 -21.10 -2.50
N ALA A 30 0.43 -20.61 -2.82
CA ALA A 30 1.62 -20.67 -1.99
C ALA A 30 1.87 -19.29 -1.37
N CYS A 31 1.56 -19.12 -0.09
CA CYS A 31 1.76 -17.90 0.67
C CYS A 31 2.26 -18.21 2.09
N GLY A 32 2.86 -17.23 2.76
CA GLY A 32 3.37 -17.42 4.13
C GLY A 32 4.61 -18.32 4.24
N ILE A 33 5.20 -18.72 3.11
CA ILE A 33 6.42 -19.51 3.05
C ILE A 33 7.59 -18.56 2.84
N SER A 34 8.56 -18.56 3.75
CA SER A 34 9.78 -17.78 3.60
C SER A 34 10.92 -18.68 3.11
N ALA A 35 11.65 -18.23 2.09
CA ALA A 35 12.88 -18.88 1.63
C ALA A 35 14.02 -18.79 2.66
N PHE A 36 13.92 -17.86 3.62
CA PHE A 36 14.94 -17.60 4.64
C PHE A 36 14.39 -17.96 6.02
N PRO A 37 14.95 -18.98 6.70
CA PRO A 37 14.44 -19.40 8.00
C PRO A 37 14.62 -18.28 9.03
N ARG A 38 13.61 -18.11 9.88
CA ARG A 38 13.67 -17.19 11.02
C ARG A 38 14.66 -17.75 12.04
N THR A 39 15.59 -16.92 12.50
CA THR A 39 16.44 -17.29 13.63
C THR A 39 15.71 -16.97 14.93
N PHE A 40 15.81 -17.87 15.92
CA PHE A 40 15.31 -17.57 17.25
C PHE A 40 16.11 -16.39 17.82
N LYS A 41 15.39 -15.39 18.32
CA LYS A 41 15.95 -14.21 18.99
C LYS A 41 15.20 -14.07 20.30
N TYR A 42 15.93 -13.89 21.39
CA TYR A 42 15.31 -13.64 22.69
C TYR A 42 14.45 -12.37 22.62
N ASP A 43 13.36 -12.37 23.41
CA ASP A 43 12.46 -11.24 23.45
C ASP A 43 13.20 -9.95 23.82
N ALA A 44 12.83 -8.89 23.11
CA ALA A 44 13.28 -7.54 23.38
C ALA A 44 12.85 -7.11 24.79
N THR A 45 13.77 -7.03 25.75
CA THR A 45 13.46 -6.51 27.10
C THR A 45 13.29 -4.99 27.13
N ARG A 46 13.90 -4.27 26.18
CA ARG A 46 13.84 -2.80 26.08
C ARG A 46 13.72 -2.26 24.66
N MET A 47 14.25 -2.95 23.66
CA MET A 47 14.33 -2.46 22.28
C MET A 47 14.10 -3.58 21.28
N LYS A 48 13.35 -3.27 20.20
CA LYS A 48 13.05 -4.20 19.10
C LYS A 48 14.33 -4.88 18.59
N VAL A 49 14.26 -6.18 18.35
CA VAL A 49 15.37 -6.93 17.76
C VAL A 49 15.23 -6.89 16.23
N PRO A 50 16.32 -6.63 15.47
CA PRO A 50 16.28 -6.71 14.01
C PRO A 50 15.73 -8.06 13.55
N ALA A 51 14.97 -8.12 12.46
CA ALA A 51 14.56 -9.39 11.86
C ALA A 51 15.77 -10.17 11.32
N THR A 52 15.63 -11.46 11.06
CA THR A 52 16.60 -12.16 10.18
C THR A 52 16.43 -11.58 8.78
N PRO A 53 17.51 -11.19 8.07
CA PRO A 53 17.39 -10.65 6.72
C PRO A 53 16.49 -11.52 5.84
N ASN A 54 15.54 -10.87 5.16
CA ASN A 54 14.62 -11.50 4.20
C ASN A 54 13.65 -12.55 4.76
N SER A 55 13.62 -12.78 6.08
CA SER A 55 12.76 -13.79 6.68
C SER A 55 11.26 -13.45 6.68
N TRP A 56 10.91 -12.22 6.34
CA TRP A 56 9.54 -11.71 6.22
C TRP A 56 9.30 -11.11 4.82
N PRO A 57 9.27 -11.94 3.76
CA PRO A 57 9.26 -11.45 2.37
C PRO A 57 8.01 -10.64 2.01
N TRP A 58 6.92 -10.82 2.76
CA TRP A 58 5.68 -10.07 2.61
C TRP A 58 5.66 -8.71 3.32
N HIS A 59 6.65 -8.37 4.14
CA HIS A 59 6.68 -7.08 4.83
C HIS A 59 7.01 -5.94 3.86
N VAL A 60 6.24 -4.86 3.93
CA VAL A 60 6.45 -3.69 3.06
C VAL A 60 6.44 -2.40 3.86
N GLY A 61 7.09 -1.37 3.31
CA GLY A 61 7.04 0.00 3.82
C GLY A 61 6.23 0.90 2.89
N LEU A 62 5.29 1.68 3.42
CA LEU A 62 4.62 2.75 2.71
C LEU A 62 5.51 4.00 2.72
N TRP A 63 5.76 4.58 1.56
CA TRP A 63 6.71 5.66 1.37
C TRP A 63 6.11 6.79 0.52
N PRO A 64 5.93 8.01 1.05
CA PRO A 64 5.31 9.10 0.33
C PRO A 64 6.36 9.84 -0.52
N GLN A 65 5.99 10.26 -1.73
CA GLN A 65 6.89 11.02 -2.60
C GLN A 65 7.26 12.38 -2.01
N ARG A 66 6.29 13.08 -1.39
CA ARG A 66 6.47 14.45 -0.89
C ARG A 66 6.65 14.58 0.62
N ALA A 67 6.29 13.57 1.42
CA ALA A 67 6.17 13.69 2.88
C ALA A 67 7.28 12.99 3.72
N GLY A 68 8.31 12.37 3.12
CA GLY A 68 9.35 11.72 3.93
C GLY A 68 10.56 11.14 3.19
N TYR A 69 11.69 11.13 3.91
CA TYR A 69 12.95 10.45 3.54
C TYR A 69 12.95 8.95 3.88
N PHE A 70 11.86 8.40 4.39
CA PHE A 70 11.78 7.05 4.95
C PHE A 70 10.34 6.50 4.90
N PRO A 71 10.15 5.17 5.01
CA PRO A 71 8.83 4.57 5.15
C PRO A 71 8.14 5.01 6.45
N PHE A 72 6.90 5.49 6.37
CA PHE A 72 6.14 6.00 7.53
C PHE A 72 5.15 4.99 8.11
N CYS A 73 4.68 4.05 7.28
CA CYS A 73 3.76 2.99 7.65
C CYS A 73 4.24 1.65 7.11
N GLY A 74 3.69 0.57 7.66
CA GLY A 74 3.93 -0.79 7.18
C GLY A 74 2.77 -1.34 6.36
N GLY A 75 2.97 -2.49 5.76
CA GLY A 75 1.91 -3.30 5.17
C GLY A 75 2.34 -4.76 5.03
N THR A 76 1.45 -5.57 4.46
CA THR A 76 1.70 -6.98 4.13
C THR A 76 1.26 -7.27 2.71
N LEU A 77 2.14 -7.88 1.91
CA LEU A 77 1.77 -8.43 0.62
C LEU A 77 0.81 -9.60 0.78
N ILE A 78 -0.29 -9.54 0.06
CA ILE A 78 -1.30 -10.61 -0.03
C ILE A 78 -1.38 -11.20 -1.44
N SER A 79 -0.84 -10.51 -2.45
CA SER A 79 -0.52 -11.05 -3.77
C SER A 79 0.73 -10.35 -4.33
N ASP A 80 1.09 -10.63 -5.58
CA ASP A 80 2.16 -9.93 -6.30
C ASP A 80 1.82 -8.47 -6.64
N SER A 81 0.59 -8.02 -6.40
CA SER A 81 0.17 -6.64 -6.68
C SER A 81 -0.80 -6.04 -5.66
N LEU A 82 -1.13 -6.79 -4.61
CA LEU A 82 -2.00 -6.34 -3.53
C LEU A 82 -1.27 -6.29 -2.20
N VAL A 83 -1.49 -5.20 -1.46
CA VAL A 83 -0.99 -4.97 -0.11
C VAL A 83 -2.16 -4.71 0.82
N VAL A 84 -2.18 -5.34 1.99
CA VAL A 84 -3.03 -4.91 3.11
C VAL A 84 -2.25 -3.98 4.03
N THR A 85 -2.90 -2.91 4.48
CA THR A 85 -2.34 -1.94 5.44
C THR A 85 -3.48 -1.37 6.31
N ALA A 86 -3.16 -0.44 7.19
CA ALA A 86 -4.12 0.32 7.96
C ALA A 86 -4.78 1.42 7.13
N ALA A 87 -6.04 1.72 7.39
CA ALA A 87 -6.76 2.79 6.71
C ALA A 87 -6.21 4.17 7.06
N HIS A 88 -5.84 4.41 8.32
CA HIS A 88 -5.26 5.70 8.73
C HIS A 88 -3.96 6.01 7.98
N CYS A 89 -3.14 4.99 7.68
CA CYS A 89 -1.89 5.14 6.92
C CYS A 89 -2.10 5.74 5.52
N VAL A 90 -3.21 5.41 4.86
CA VAL A 90 -3.50 5.94 3.51
C VAL A 90 -4.37 7.19 3.57
N HIS A 91 -5.28 7.27 4.52
CA HIS A 91 -6.12 8.43 4.74
C HIS A 91 -5.27 9.70 4.90
N ASP A 92 -4.28 9.65 5.80
CA ASP A 92 -3.37 10.76 6.06
C ASP A 92 -2.53 11.14 4.83
N ALA A 93 -2.15 10.15 4.02
CA ALA A 93 -1.35 10.35 2.82
C ALA A 93 -2.16 10.96 1.65
N ILE A 94 -3.45 10.69 1.57
CA ILE A 94 -4.35 11.22 0.53
C ILE A 94 -4.74 12.67 0.83
N GLY A 95 -4.89 13.04 2.11
CA GLY A 95 -5.22 14.41 2.51
C GLY A 95 -6.64 14.86 2.12
N CYS A 96 -7.48 13.96 1.62
CA CYS A 96 -8.88 14.23 1.29
C CYS A 96 -9.77 13.96 2.50
N ARG A 97 -10.31 15.03 3.12
CA ARG A 97 -11.23 14.92 4.27
C ARG A 97 -12.57 14.24 3.95
N ASN A 98 -12.94 14.18 2.67
CA ASN A 98 -14.18 13.58 2.19
C ASN A 98 -13.84 12.58 1.07
N THR A 99 -13.17 11.49 1.41
CA THR A 99 -13.10 10.37 0.47
C THR A 99 -14.49 9.74 0.38
N PRO A 100 -15.00 9.43 -0.82
CA PRO A 100 -16.17 8.56 -0.91
C PRO A 100 -15.76 7.21 -0.33
N PHE A 101 -16.23 6.93 0.90
CA PHE A 101 -15.93 5.70 1.64
C PHE A 101 -16.44 4.43 0.93
N GLU A 102 -17.20 4.60 -0.15
CA GLU A 102 -17.71 3.55 -1.01
C GLU A 102 -17.09 3.68 -2.41
N GLY A 103 -15.85 3.25 -2.58
CA GLY A 103 -15.26 3.24 -3.93
C GLY A 103 -13.78 2.88 -4.03
N LEU A 104 -13.37 2.57 -5.25
CA LEU A 104 -11.96 2.57 -5.63
C LEU A 104 -11.46 4.00 -5.73
N ILE A 105 -10.41 4.33 -4.99
CA ILE A 105 -9.71 5.61 -5.08
C ILE A 105 -8.53 5.43 -6.04
N ASP A 106 -8.53 6.19 -7.14
CA ASP A 106 -7.42 6.21 -8.09
C ASP A 106 -6.36 7.23 -7.67
N MET A 107 -5.26 6.72 -7.11
CA MET A 107 -4.15 7.52 -6.59
C MET A 107 -3.41 8.29 -7.68
N THR A 108 -3.62 7.98 -8.96
CA THR A 108 -2.97 8.68 -10.06
C THR A 108 -3.65 10.00 -10.41
N ILE A 109 -4.91 10.17 -10.02
CA ILE A 109 -5.72 11.37 -10.27
C ILE A 109 -6.17 12.08 -8.99
N THR A 110 -6.28 11.38 -7.85
CA THR A 110 -6.77 11.95 -6.59
C THR A 110 -5.73 12.81 -5.87
N THR A 111 -4.43 12.53 -6.06
CA THR A 111 -3.35 13.24 -5.36
C THR A 111 -2.18 13.58 -6.28
N ASP A 112 -1.63 14.78 -6.12
CA ASP A 112 -0.40 15.21 -6.78
C ASP A 112 0.88 14.65 -6.12
N SER A 113 0.73 13.91 -5.01
CA SER A 113 1.82 13.24 -4.31
C SER A 113 1.69 11.73 -4.47
N ALA A 114 2.60 11.09 -5.22
CA ALA A 114 2.58 9.65 -5.34
C ALA A 114 2.87 8.97 -3.98
N LEU A 115 2.19 7.86 -3.73
CA LEU A 115 2.49 6.95 -2.64
C LEU A 115 3.13 5.68 -3.24
N TYR A 116 4.20 5.22 -2.61
CA TYR A 116 4.94 4.04 -3.03
C TYR A 116 4.91 2.96 -1.96
N VAL A 117 5.06 1.72 -2.41
CA VAL A 117 5.29 0.54 -1.59
C VAL A 117 6.71 0.07 -1.82
N LEU A 118 7.50 0.08 -0.75
CA LEU A 118 8.85 -0.46 -0.68
C LEU A 118 8.77 -1.94 -0.30
N VAL A 119 9.29 -2.81 -1.16
CA VAL A 119 9.34 -4.26 -0.93
C VAL A 119 10.79 -4.76 -0.99
N GLY A 120 11.06 -5.89 -0.33
CA GLY A 120 12.37 -6.55 -0.41
C GLY A 120 13.52 -5.77 0.22
N ALA A 121 13.25 -4.80 1.09
CA ALA A 121 14.27 -4.07 1.84
C ALA A 121 14.33 -4.58 3.29
N HIS A 122 15.47 -5.15 3.70
CA HIS A 122 15.69 -5.47 5.11
C HIS A 122 16.07 -4.24 5.93
N ASP A 123 16.93 -3.40 5.37
CA ASP A 123 17.34 -2.11 5.91
C ASP A 123 17.10 -1.05 4.82
N TYR A 124 16.16 -0.15 5.06
CA TYR A 124 15.78 0.87 4.07
C TYR A 124 16.84 1.97 3.92
N THR A 125 17.80 2.05 4.84
CA THR A 125 18.85 3.08 4.84
C THR A 125 20.04 2.71 3.96
N THR A 126 20.16 1.43 3.58
CA THR A 126 21.24 0.91 2.75
C THR A 126 20.73 0.48 1.38
N ALA A 127 21.61 0.55 0.38
CA ALA A 127 21.28 0.09 -0.97
C ALA A 127 21.21 -1.45 -0.98
N ASP A 128 20.05 -1.98 -1.35
CA ASP A 128 19.78 -3.42 -1.44
C ASP A 128 19.33 -3.77 -2.86
N LEU A 129 19.89 -4.85 -3.42
CA LEU A 129 19.57 -5.35 -4.76
C LEU A 129 18.17 -5.96 -4.84
N SER A 130 17.58 -6.36 -3.71
CA SER A 130 16.21 -6.88 -3.65
C SER A 130 15.15 -5.81 -3.47
N ARG A 131 15.57 -4.58 -3.17
CA ARG A 131 14.68 -3.45 -2.96
C ARG A 131 13.95 -3.10 -4.26
N GLN A 132 12.63 -3.09 -4.21
CA GLN A 132 11.80 -2.57 -5.29
C GLN A 132 10.85 -1.52 -4.74
N LEU A 133 10.63 -0.47 -5.52
CA LEU A 133 9.71 0.61 -5.18
C LEU A 133 8.57 0.63 -6.19
N HIS A 134 7.36 0.32 -5.74
CA HIS A 134 6.18 0.18 -6.59
C HIS A 134 5.21 1.32 -6.34
N ARG A 135 4.78 2.00 -7.40
CA ARG A 135 3.78 3.08 -7.29
C ARG A 135 2.40 2.48 -7.02
N LEU A 136 1.62 3.12 -6.15
CA LEU A 136 0.20 2.77 -5.98
C LEU A 136 -0.63 3.26 -7.17
N GLN A 137 -1.57 2.43 -7.59
CA GLN A 137 -2.59 2.76 -8.58
C GLN A 137 -3.94 3.00 -7.90
N PHE A 138 -4.40 2.03 -7.11
CA PHE A 138 -5.69 2.13 -6.43
C PHE A 138 -5.61 1.87 -4.93
N VAL A 139 -6.54 2.47 -4.20
CA VAL A 139 -6.75 2.25 -2.77
C VAL A 139 -8.23 1.97 -2.53
N VAL A 140 -8.50 0.98 -1.68
CA VAL A 140 -9.83 0.71 -1.12
C VAL A 140 -9.70 0.80 0.40
N ILE A 141 -10.36 1.79 0.99
CA ILE A 141 -10.48 1.94 2.44
C ILE A 141 -11.75 1.23 2.89
N HIS A 142 -11.73 0.58 4.05
CA HIS A 142 -12.93 -0.04 4.58
C HIS A 142 -14.06 1.00 4.75
N PRO A 143 -15.30 0.74 4.28
CA PRO A 143 -16.37 1.76 4.24
C PRO A 143 -16.78 2.28 5.63
N ASN A 144 -16.62 1.46 6.67
CA ASN A 144 -16.90 1.84 8.05
C ASN A 144 -15.70 2.48 8.79
N PHE A 145 -14.57 2.69 8.11
CA PHE A 145 -13.45 3.42 8.72
C PHE A 145 -13.86 4.88 8.94
N THR A 146 -13.52 5.43 10.10
CA THR A 146 -13.78 6.83 10.44
C THR A 146 -12.62 7.38 11.25
N GLU A 147 -12.02 8.50 10.81
CA GLU A 147 -10.88 9.13 11.52
C GLU A 147 -11.18 9.44 12.99
N LYS A 148 -12.43 9.82 13.31
CA LYS A 148 -12.83 10.18 14.68
C LYS A 148 -12.88 8.98 15.63
N PHE A 149 -12.80 7.77 15.10
CA PHE A 149 -12.98 6.53 15.86
C PHE A 149 -11.99 5.45 15.41
N GLU A 150 -10.71 5.78 15.21
CA GLU A 150 -9.64 4.80 14.95
C GLU A 150 -9.67 3.64 15.97
N ASP A 151 -10.03 3.94 17.21
CA ASP A 151 -10.17 2.99 18.33
C ASP A 151 -11.38 2.04 18.22
N LYS A 152 -12.31 2.28 17.27
CA LYS A 152 -13.56 1.49 17.11
C LYS A 152 -13.50 0.43 16.02
N GLY A 153 -12.35 0.25 15.37
CA GLY A 153 -12.12 -0.80 14.39
C GLY A 153 -12.25 -0.33 12.93
N TYR A 154 -12.20 -1.29 12.00
CA TYR A 154 -12.21 -1.05 10.54
C TYR A 154 -11.01 -0.26 9.99
N ASP A 155 -9.92 -0.15 10.75
CA ASP A 155 -8.66 0.43 10.32
C ASP A 155 -7.90 -0.52 9.38
N ILE A 156 -8.48 -0.74 8.19
CA ILE A 156 -7.95 -1.61 7.16
C ILE A 156 -8.17 -1.00 5.78
N ALA A 157 -7.13 -1.09 4.96
CA ALA A 157 -7.17 -0.71 3.55
C ALA A 157 -6.42 -1.73 2.69
N ILE A 158 -6.87 -1.86 1.44
CA ILE A 158 -6.21 -2.65 0.41
C ILE A 158 -5.63 -1.70 -0.63
N LEU A 159 -4.36 -1.90 -0.97
CA LEU A 159 -3.64 -1.13 -1.98
C LEU A 159 -3.39 -2.02 -3.19
N LYS A 160 -3.61 -1.47 -4.37
CA LYS A 160 -3.25 -2.07 -5.65
C LYS A 160 -2.05 -1.35 -6.23
N LEU A 161 -0.99 -2.10 -6.51
CA LEU A 161 0.22 -1.62 -7.17
C LEU A 161 -0.05 -1.41 -8.67
N ALA A 162 0.58 -0.40 -9.27
CA ALA A 162 0.48 -0.12 -10.71
C ALA A 162 1.12 -1.22 -11.57
N HIS A 163 2.11 -1.92 -11.02
CA HIS A 163 2.76 -3.05 -11.66
C HIS A 163 2.92 -4.21 -10.66
N ARG A 164 2.82 -5.44 -11.16
CA ARG A 164 3.10 -6.64 -10.37
C ARG A 164 4.57 -6.62 -9.93
N ILE A 165 4.82 -7.04 -8.71
CA ILE A 165 6.17 -7.27 -8.20
C ILE A 165 6.74 -8.47 -8.94
N THR A 166 7.97 -8.32 -9.41
CA THR A 166 8.70 -9.44 -10.01
C THR A 166 9.54 -10.09 -8.92
N PRO A 167 9.46 -11.43 -8.73
CA PRO A 167 10.34 -12.11 -7.81
C PRO A 167 11.80 -11.84 -8.18
N GLY A 168 12.59 -11.38 -7.21
CA GLY A 168 14.02 -11.13 -7.46
C GLY A 168 14.77 -12.42 -7.76
N LYS A 169 15.98 -12.33 -8.33
CA LYS A 169 16.89 -13.48 -8.58
C LYS A 169 17.20 -14.37 -7.36
N LEU A 170 16.82 -13.92 -6.16
CA LEU A 170 17.03 -14.57 -4.87
C LEU A 170 15.74 -15.13 -4.25
N GLY A 171 14.63 -15.20 -5.01
CA GLY A 171 13.37 -15.78 -4.54
C GLY A 171 12.64 -14.91 -3.51
N PHE A 172 12.79 -13.59 -3.62
CA PHE A 172 12.02 -12.66 -2.83
C PHE A 172 10.62 -12.58 -3.43
N LEU A 173 9.64 -13.09 -2.67
CA LEU A 173 8.24 -13.40 -3.00
C LEU A 173 7.99 -14.85 -3.37
#